data_AF-A0A4Y2JN75-F1
#
_entry.id   AF-A0A4Y2JN75-F1
#
_cell.length_a   1.000
_cell.length_b   1.000
_cell.length_c   1.000
_cell.angle_alpha   90.00
_cell.angle_beta   90.00
_cell.angle_gamma   90.00
#
_symmetry.space_group_name_H-M   'P 1'
#
loop_
_entity.id
_entity.type
_entity.pdbx_description
1 polymer ?
#
loop_
_entity_poly.entity_id
_entity_poly.type
_entity_poly.pdbx_seq_one_letter_code
_entity_poly.pdbx_strand_id
1 'polypeptide(L)'
;MIALVIYYRIIADNGVESRYPFLDESVVSFLNSVPVWLKMNLNYPRGIGEKLLLRLLAYKLGLHDAAALPKRAIQFGSRIARIENSKERSDA
;
A
#
# COMPACT_ATOMS: atom_id res chain seq x y z
N MET A 1 -4.41 -11.69 5.78
CA MET A 1 -3.86 -12.90 5.12
C MET A 1 -4.73 -13.41 3.99
N ILE A 2 -6.06 -13.58 4.19
CA ILE A 2 -6.98 -14.15 3.17
C ILE A 2 -6.88 -13.45 1.81
N ALA A 3 -6.89 -12.10 1.76
CA ALA A 3 -6.80 -11.36 0.50
C ALA A 3 -5.51 -11.63 -0.29
N LEU A 4 -4.35 -11.72 0.38
CA LEU A 4 -3.06 -11.98 -0.27
C LEU A 4 -3.04 -13.35 -0.96
N VAL A 5 -3.62 -14.37 -0.31
CA VAL A 5 -3.73 -15.73 -0.84
C VAL A 5 -4.63 -15.76 -2.08
N ILE A 6 -5.75 -15.03 -2.06
CA ILE A 6 -6.65 -14.93 -3.23
C ILE A 6 -5.94 -14.25 -4.40
N TYR A 7 -5.25 -13.13 -4.17
CA TYR A 7 -4.47 -12.45 -5.21
C TYR A 7 -3.38 -13.36 -5.79
N TYR A 8 -2.65 -14.07 -4.94
CA TYR A 8 -1.62 -15.00 -5.37
C TYR A 8 -2.19 -16.09 -6.29
N ARG A 9 -3.33 -16.69 -5.92
CA ARG A 9 -3.98 -17.74 -6.73
C ARG A 9 -4.33 -17.23 -8.13
N ILE A 10 -4.95 -16.07 -8.23
CA ILE A 10 -5.33 -15.48 -9.53
C ILE A 10 -4.10 -15.21 -10.39
N ILE A 11 -3.01 -14.69 -9.81
CA ILE A 11 -1.78 -14.38 -10.55
C ILE A 11 -1.08 -15.67 -11.00
N ALA A 12 -1.00 -16.67 -10.12
CA ALA A 12 -0.41 -17.97 -10.40
C ALA A 12 -1.19 -18.77 -11.46
N ASP A 13 -2.52 -18.66 -11.48
CA ASP A 13 -3.37 -19.26 -12.52
C ASP A 13 -3.05 -18.70 -13.92
N ASN A 14 -2.46 -17.50 -13.99
CA ASN A 14 -1.96 -16.90 -15.24
C ASN A 14 -0.49 -17.24 -15.52
N GLY A 15 0.11 -18.19 -14.80
CA GLY A 15 1.52 -18.59 -14.97
C GLY A 15 2.53 -17.55 -14.50
N VAL A 16 2.10 -16.56 -13.72
CA VAL A 16 2.94 -15.47 -13.21
C VAL A 16 3.17 -15.66 -11.71
N GLU A 17 4.39 -15.41 -11.24
CA GLU A 17 4.71 -15.40 -9.82
C GLU A 17 4.71 -13.97 -9.27
N SER A 18 3.90 -13.73 -8.23
CA SER A 18 3.92 -12.43 -7.54
C SER A 18 5.01 -12.38 -6.49
N ARG A 19 5.84 -11.32 -6.52
CA ARG A 19 6.86 -11.03 -5.52
C ARG A 19 6.47 -9.80 -4.71
N TYR A 20 6.74 -9.84 -3.40
CA TYR A 20 6.39 -8.76 -2.47
C TYR A 20 7.65 -8.26 -1.72
N PRO A 21 8.52 -7.45 -2.36
CA PRO A 21 9.81 -7.05 -1.76
C PRO A 21 9.69 -6.36 -0.39
N PHE A 22 8.61 -5.62 -0.15
CA PHE A 22 8.37 -4.97 1.15
C PHE A 22 7.96 -5.93 2.28
N LEU A 23 7.69 -7.20 1.97
CA LEU A 23 7.43 -8.26 2.95
C LEU A 23 8.65 -9.17 3.16
N ASP A 24 9.79 -8.86 2.55
CA ASP A 24 11.03 -9.57 2.80
C ASP A 24 11.43 -9.49 4.28
N GLU A 25 11.97 -10.58 4.82
CA GLU A 25 12.30 -10.68 6.25
C GLU A 25 13.33 -9.63 6.66
N SER A 26 14.35 -9.39 5.82
CA SER A 26 15.39 -8.40 6.13
C SER A 26 14.83 -6.98 6.18
N VAL A 27 13.89 -6.67 5.28
CA VAL A 27 13.21 -5.37 5.22
C VAL A 27 12.32 -5.19 6.44
N VAL A 28 11.53 -6.20 6.79
CA VAL A 28 10.64 -6.16 7.96
C VAL A 28 11.45 -6.03 9.26
N SER A 29 12.52 -6.81 9.40
CA SER A 29 13.42 -6.76 10.55
C SER A 29 14.04 -5.37 10.74
N PHE A 30 14.58 -4.79 9.66
CA PHE A 30 15.10 -3.42 9.67
C PHE A 30 14.02 -2.39 10.06
N LEU A 31 12.83 -2.47 9.46
CA LEU A 31 11.76 -1.51 9.78
C LEU A 31 11.28 -1.65 11.22
N ASN A 32 11.34 -2.83 11.82
CA ASN A 32 11.02 -3.06 13.22
C ASN A 32 12.06 -2.45 14.17
N SER A 33 13.34 -2.41 13.80
CA SER A 33 14.38 -1.78 14.61
C SER A 33 14.38 -0.25 14.55
N VAL A 34 13.77 0.35 13.52
CA VAL A 34 13.70 1.82 13.37
C VAL A 34 12.61 2.40 14.29
N PRO A 35 12.90 3.46 15.07
CA PRO A 35 11.89 4.16 15.86
C PRO A 35 10.69 4.68 15.05
N VAL A 36 9.50 4.65 15.64
CA VAL A 36 8.25 4.98 14.94
C VAL A 36 8.21 6.42 14.41
N TRP A 37 8.77 7.38 15.15
CA TRP A 37 8.78 8.80 14.76
C TRP A 37 9.67 9.09 13.54
N LEU A 38 10.62 8.21 13.23
CA LEU A 38 11.40 8.28 11.99
C LEU A 38 10.67 7.63 10.80
N LYS A 39 9.71 6.74 11.08
CA LYS A 39 8.88 6.07 10.06
C LYS A 39 7.65 6.90 9.69
N MET A 40 7.05 7.59 10.65
CA MET A 40 5.87 8.42 10.46
C MET A 40 5.75 9.52 11.50
N ASN A 41 5.14 10.63 11.11
CA ASN A 41 4.74 11.71 12.02
C ASN A 41 3.37 12.25 11.59
N LEU A 42 2.33 11.84 12.30
CA LEU A 42 0.93 12.17 11.96
C LEU A 42 0.52 13.60 12.36
N ASN A 43 1.44 14.40 12.93
CA ASN A 43 1.20 15.82 13.15
C ASN A 43 1.28 16.63 11.84
N TYR A 44 1.87 16.05 10.79
CA TYR A 44 1.86 16.67 9.47
C TYR A 44 0.54 16.42 8.72
N PRO A 45 0.19 17.28 7.74
CA PRO A 45 -0.96 17.06 6.88
C PRO A 45 -0.98 15.68 6.20
N ARG A 46 -2.18 15.22 5.85
CA ARG A 46 -2.40 13.97 5.13
C ARG A 46 -1.55 13.94 3.85
N GLY A 47 -0.87 12.82 3.62
CA GLY A 47 0.02 12.64 2.47
C GLY A 47 1.46 13.08 2.70
N ILE A 48 1.79 13.69 3.84
CA ILE A 48 3.17 14.08 4.21
C ILE A 48 3.69 13.17 5.33
N GLY A 49 2.97 13.11 6.44
CA GLY A 49 3.42 12.43 7.67
C GLY A 49 3.42 10.89 7.61
N GLU A 50 2.64 10.32 6.70
CA GLU A 50 2.52 8.87 6.51
C GLU A 50 3.68 8.33 5.69
N LYS A 51 4.23 7.16 6.05
CA LYS A 51 5.26 6.46 5.25
C LYS A 51 6.49 7.33 4.94
N LEU A 52 6.90 8.17 5.89
CA LEU A 52 7.93 9.19 5.70
C LEU A 52 9.22 8.61 5.12
N LEU A 53 9.70 7.49 5.70
CA LEU A 53 10.92 6.82 5.23
C LEU A 53 10.83 6.38 3.76
N LEU A 54 9.68 5.86 3.33
CA LEU A 54 9.45 5.45 1.95
C LEU A 54 9.37 6.66 0.99
N ARG A 55 8.77 7.77 1.45
CA ARG A 55 8.70 9.02 0.66
C ARG A 55 10.09 9.63 0.46
N LEU A 56 10.90 9.67 1.52
CA LEU A 56 12.29 10.14 1.45
C LEU A 56 13.14 9.28 0.52
N LEU A 57 12.99 7.95 0.59
CA LEU A 57 13.66 7.03 -0.34
C LEU A 57 13.23 7.29 -1.79
N ALA A 58 11.93 7.39 -2.05
CA ALA A 58 11.39 7.69 -3.38
C ALA A 58 11.93 9.03 -3.91
N TYR A 59 11.99 10.06 -3.07
CA TYR A 59 12.56 11.35 -3.42
C TYR A 59 14.05 11.25 -3.78
N LYS A 60 14.84 10.50 -2.98
CA LYS A 60 16.27 10.27 -3.25
C LYS A 60 16.51 9.51 -4.56
N LEU A 61 15.56 8.67 -4.98
CA LEU A 61 15.58 7.95 -6.25
C LEU A 61 15.03 8.77 -7.44
N GLY A 62 14.65 10.04 -7.24
CA GLY A 62 14.10 10.91 -8.29
C GLY A 62 12.59 10.74 -8.55
N LEU A 63 11.88 9.94 -7.75
CA LEU A 63 10.44 9.69 -7.89
C LEU A 63 9.61 10.75 -7.15
N HIS A 64 9.84 12.03 -7.46
CA HIS A 64 9.28 13.16 -6.71
C HIS A 64 7.75 13.19 -6.68
N ASP A 65 7.09 12.97 -7.84
CA ASP A 65 5.63 12.96 -7.91
C ASP A 65 5.03 11.82 -7.09
N ALA A 66 5.59 10.62 -7.21
CA ALA A 66 5.16 9.45 -6.45
C ALA A 66 5.37 9.65 -4.93
N ALA A 67 6.46 10.32 -4.54
CA ALA A 67 6.75 10.65 -3.16
C ALA A 67 5.73 11.61 -2.53
N ALA A 68 5.05 12.45 -3.34
CA ALA A 68 4.05 13.40 -2.87
C ALA A 68 2.61 12.82 -2.83
N LEU A 69 2.34 11.70 -3.50
CA LEU A 69 0.98 11.17 -3.60
C LEU A 69 0.47 10.62 -2.24
N PRO A 70 -0.73 11.02 -1.78
CA PRO A 70 -1.32 10.46 -0.56
C PRO A 70 -1.68 9.00 -0.77
N LYS A 71 -1.58 8.17 0.29
CA LYS A 71 -1.90 6.74 0.18
C LYS A 71 -3.38 6.56 -0.14
N ARG A 72 -3.66 5.81 -1.21
CA ARG A 72 -5.00 5.32 -1.56
C ARG A 72 -4.98 3.79 -1.58
N ALA A 73 -5.93 3.12 -0.94
CA ALA A 73 -6.06 1.67 -1.05
C ALA A 73 -6.58 1.31 -2.45
N ILE A 74 -6.18 0.15 -2.97
CA ILE A 74 -6.50 -0.27 -4.34
C ILE A 74 -8.01 -0.23 -4.58
N GLN A 75 -8.81 -0.73 -3.64
CA GLN A 75 -10.28 -0.72 -3.69
C GLN A 75 -10.91 0.68 -3.82
N PHE A 76 -10.24 1.72 -3.30
CA PHE A 76 -10.70 3.11 -3.43
C PHE A 76 -10.22 3.74 -4.74
N GLY A 77 -9.03 3.35 -5.21
CA GLY A 77 -8.48 3.82 -6.49
C GLY A 77 -9.21 3.25 -7.70
N SER A 78 -9.60 1.97 -7.64
CA SER A 78 -10.31 1.25 -8.70
C SER A 78 -11.82 1.50 -8.73
N ARG A 79 -12.35 2.27 -7.76
CA ARG A 79 -13.80 2.50 -7.54
C ARG A 79 -14.61 1.21 -7.28
N ILE A 80 -13.97 0.08 -7.00
CA ILE A 80 -14.64 -1.20 -6.70
C ILE A 80 -15.56 -1.05 -5.48
N ALA A 81 -15.14 -0.31 -4.46
CA ALA A 81 -15.95 -0.04 -3.27
C ALA A 81 -17.29 0.68 -3.57
N ARG A 82 -17.41 1.35 -4.73
CA ARG A 82 -18.65 1.98 -5.18
C ARG A 82 -19.60 0.99 -5.86
N ILE A 83 -19.05 -0.04 -6.50
CA ILE A 83 -19.79 -1.08 -7.22
C ILE A 83 -20.41 -2.08 -6.23
N GLU A 84 -19.70 -2.45 -5.17
CA GLU A 84 -20.24 -3.30 -4.10
C GLU A 84 -21.42 -2.63 -3.38
N ASN A 85 -21.27 -1.37 -2.96
CA ASN A 85 -22.35 -0.60 -2.31
C ASN A 85 -23.59 -0.41 -3.20
N SER A 86 -23.43 -0.33 -4.52
CA SER A 86 -24.60 -0.20 -5.42
C SER A 86 -25.42 -1.48 -5.55
N LYS A 87 -24.79 -2.65 -5.40
CA LYS A 87 -25.50 -3.94 -5.47
C LYS A 87 -26.33 -4.22 -4.21
N GLU A 88 -25.89 -3.75 -3.04
CA GLU A 88 -26.67 -3.89 -1.79
C GLU A 88 -27.96 -3.05 -1.79
N ARG A 89 -28.04 -2.01 -2.62
CA ARG A 89 -29.21 -1.11 -2.69
C ARG A 89 -30.27 -1.50 -3.71
N SER A 90 -30.00 -2.47 -4.59
CA SER A 90 -30.94 -2.89 -5.65
C SER A 90 -31.85 -4.05 -5.26
N ASP A 91 -31.67 -4.62 -4.06
CA ASP A 91 -32.46 -5.75 -3.55
C ASP A 91 -33.28 -5.38 -2.28
N ALA A 92 -33.66 -4.10 -2.12
CA ALA A 92 -34.53 -3.61 -1.04
C ALA A 92 -35.81 -2.96 -1.57
#